data_AF-A0A094IX16-F1
#
_entry.id   AF-A0A094IX16-F1
#
_cell.length_a   1.000
_cell.length_b   1.000
_cell.length_c   1.000
_cell.angle_alpha   90.00
_cell.angle_beta   90.00
_cell.angle_gamma   90.00
#
_symmetry.space_group_name_H-M   'P 1'
#
loop_
_entity.id
_entity.type
_entity.pdbx_description
1 polymer ?
#
loop_
_entity_poly.entity_id
_entity_poly.type
_entity_poly.pdbx_seq_one_letter_code
_entity_poly.pdbx_strand_id
1 'polypeptide(L)'
;MRSKSSSNFWWIVAAIALLFIFGDEILGLIAGVFAMLLAIGITGIVVIAVVAGAFALVLMIGGSVALAMMAAVFALAVVLFSWLWPFLLLAAIIYLMVRKRPKAV
;
A
#
# COMPACT_ATOMS: atom_id res chain seq x y z
N MET A 1 -44.50 25.14 24.81
CA MET A 1 -43.03 25.07 24.87
C MET A 1 -42.58 23.64 24.55
N ARG A 2 -42.19 23.35 23.30
CA ARG A 2 -41.69 22.02 22.93
C ARG A 2 -40.28 21.86 23.53
N SER A 3 -40.13 20.90 24.43
CA SER A 3 -38.88 20.52 25.07
C SER A 3 -37.80 20.24 24.02
N LYS A 4 -36.84 21.17 23.86
CA LYS A 4 -35.60 20.94 23.09
C LYS A 4 -34.81 19.74 23.63
N SER A 5 -35.02 19.36 24.90
CA SER A 5 -34.33 18.26 25.58
C SER A 5 -34.78 16.88 25.08
N SER A 6 -36.06 16.68 24.76
CA SER A 6 -36.55 15.39 24.26
C SER A 6 -35.98 15.06 22.88
N SER A 7 -35.84 16.07 22.02
CA SER A 7 -35.23 15.90 20.69
C SER A 7 -33.77 15.45 20.81
N ASN A 8 -32.97 16.07 21.69
CA ASN A 8 -31.57 15.66 21.89
C ASN A 8 -31.44 14.24 22.44
N PHE A 9 -32.36 13.82 23.31
CA PHE A 9 -32.36 12.45 23.83
C PHE A 9 -32.62 11.42 22.72
N TRP A 10 -33.61 11.65 21.86
CA TRP A 10 -33.89 10.77 20.73
C TRP A 10 -32.76 10.73 19.70
N TRP A 11 -32.02 11.82 19.50
CA TRP A 11 -30.81 11.84 18.67
C TRP A 11 -29.68 10.98 19.24
N ILE A 12 -29.49 10.98 20.56
CA ILE A 12 -28.50 10.13 21.23
C ILE A 12 -28.87 8.65 21.07
N VAL A 13 -30.16 8.31 21.28
CA VAL A 13 -30.65 6.93 21.09
C VAL A 13 -30.49 6.49 19.63
N ALA A 14 -30.80 7.37 18.67
CA ALA A 14 -30.62 7.09 17.25
C ALA A 14 -29.13 6.89 16.88
N ALA A 15 -28.22 7.70 17.44
CA ALA A 15 -26.78 7.55 17.22
C ALA A 15 -26.24 6.23 17.79
N ILE A 16 -26.70 5.81 18.97
CA ILE A 16 -26.34 4.52 19.57
C ILE A 16 -26.88 3.36 18.72
N ALA A 17 -28.13 3.44 18.26
CA ALA A 17 -28.73 2.42 17.39
C ALA A 17 -27.98 2.31 16.04
N LEU A 18 -27.62 3.44 15.44
CA LEU A 18 -26.78 3.48 14.22
C LEU A 18 -25.40 2.87 14.46
N LEU A 19 -24.77 3.12 15.61
CA LEU A 19 -23.49 2.52 15.99
C LEU A 19 -23.60 1.00 16.20
N PHE A 20 -24.74 0.48 16.67
CA PHE A 20 -24.93 -0.97 16.79
C PHE A 20 -25.16 -1.66 15.44
N ILE A 21 -25.72 -0.96 14.46
CA ILE A 21 -26.03 -1.52 13.13
C ILE A 21 -24.83 -1.37 12.18
N PHE A 22 -24.12 -0.24 12.26
CA PHE A 22 -23.01 0.12 11.36
C PHE A 22 -21.67 0.30 12.08
N GLY A 23 -21.58 -0.15 13.34
CA GLY A 23 -20.38 -0.01 14.16
C GLY A 23 -19.17 -0.66 13.52
N ASP A 24 -19.36 -1.83 12.92
CA ASP A 24 -18.30 -2.59 12.25
C ASP A 24 -17.78 -1.85 11.01
N GLU A 25 -18.67 -1.26 10.22
CA GLU A 25 -18.30 -0.44 9.05
C GLU A 25 -17.59 0.85 9.46
N ILE A 26 -18.07 1.53 10.50
CA ILE A 26 -17.47 2.78 11.00
C ILE A 26 -16.09 2.51 11.60
N LEU A 27 -15.96 1.49 12.46
CA LEU A 27 -14.69 1.09 13.04
C LEU A 27 -13.74 0.55 11.97
N GLY A 28 -14.26 -0.19 10.99
CA GLY A 28 -13.50 -0.66 9.84
C GLY A 28 -12.96 0.48 8.97
N LEU A 29 -13.75 1.52 8.73
CA LEU A 29 -13.31 2.71 8.02
C LEU A 29 -12.19 3.43 8.78
N ILE A 30 -12.36 3.65 10.09
CA ILE A 30 -11.37 4.30 10.94
C ILE A 30 -10.07 3.48 10.94
N ALA A 31 -10.17 2.17 11.18
CA ALA A 31 -9.03 1.26 11.14
C ALA A 31 -8.34 1.27 9.77
N GLY A 32 -9.09 1.34 8.67
CA GLY A 32 -8.57 1.46 7.31
C GLY A 32 -7.76 2.74 7.10
N VAL A 33 -8.25 3.88 7.61
CA VAL A 33 -7.52 5.16 7.55
C VAL A 33 -6.22 5.09 8.35
N PHE A 34 -6.27 4.56 9.59
CA PHE A 34 -5.06 4.38 10.41
C PHE A 34 -4.06 3.42 9.77
N ALA A 35 -4.53 2.30 9.22
CA ALA A 35 -3.71 1.33 8.51
C ALA A 35 -3.07 1.96 7.27
N MET A 36 -3.79 2.79 6.53
CA MET A 36 -3.24 3.51 5.37
C MET A 36 -2.12 4.46 5.77
N LEU A 37 -2.30 5.25 6.83
CA LEU A 37 -1.26 6.16 7.32
C LEU A 37 0.00 5.40 7.77
N LEU A 38 -0.18 4.30 8.51
CA LEU A 38 0.92 3.42 8.92
C LEU A 38 1.60 2.78 7.71
N ALA A 39 0.83 2.30 6.72
CA ALA A 39 1.36 1.70 5.51
C ALA A 39 2.23 2.68 4.72
N ILE A 40 1.79 3.93 4.56
CA ILE A 40 2.60 4.98 3.90
C ILE A 40 3.89 5.22 4.66
N GLY A 41 3.81 5.35 5.99
CA GLY A 41 4.99 5.56 6.84
C GLY A 41 5.99 4.41 6.76
N ILE A 42 5.53 3.17 6.94
CA ILE A 42 6.37 1.97 6.88
C ILE A 42 6.96 1.81 5.47
N THR A 43 6.16 1.99 4.42
CA THR A 43 6.63 1.89 3.04
C THR A 43 7.74 2.90 2.75
N GLY A 44 7.58 4.15 3.17
CA GLY A 44 8.62 5.18 3.02
C GLY A 44 9.93 4.80 3.72
N ILE A 45 9.85 4.29 4.96
CA ILE A 45 11.03 3.83 5.71
C ILE A 45 11.72 2.67 4.99
N VAL A 46 10.95 1.69 4.50
CA VAL A 46 11.48 0.53 3.76
C VAL A 46 12.17 0.97 2.47
N VAL A 47 11.58 1.90 1.71
CA VAL A 47 12.19 2.45 0.49
C VAL A 47 13.55 3.07 0.81
N ILE A 48 13.63 3.91 1.85
CA ILE A 48 14.88 4.55 2.26
C ILE A 48 15.90 3.49 2.69
N ALA A 49 15.48 2.49 3.46
CA ALA A 49 16.36 1.41 3.91
C ALA A 49 16.95 0.62 2.73
N VAL A 50 16.15 0.32 1.70
CA VAL A 50 16.62 -0.38 0.49
C VAL A 50 17.61 0.47 -0.29
N VAL A 51 17.32 1.76 -0.49
CA VAL A 51 18.21 2.69 -1.22
C VAL A 51 19.53 2.89 -0.48
N ALA A 52 19.46 3.12 0.83
CA ALA A 52 20.65 3.24 1.69
C ALA A 52 21.45 1.94 1.74
N GLY A 53 20.78 0.79 1.78
CA GLY A 53 21.40 -0.53 1.73
C GLY A 53 22.15 -0.75 0.42
N ALA A 54 21.54 -0.45 -0.73
CA ALA A 54 22.18 -0.55 -2.03
C ALA A 54 23.42 0.35 -2.14
N PHE A 55 23.31 1.58 -1.66
CA PHE A 55 24.44 2.52 -1.60
C PHE A 55 25.58 1.98 -0.72
N ALA A 56 25.26 1.54 0.50
CA ALA A 56 26.24 1.03 1.46
C ALA A 56 26.95 -0.23 0.94
N LEU A 57 26.21 -1.15 0.32
CA LEU A 57 26.78 -2.37 -0.26
C LEU A 57 27.85 -2.06 -1.32
N VAL A 58 27.60 -1.09 -2.20
CA VAL A 58 28.58 -0.70 -3.22
C VAL A 58 29.84 -0.11 -2.60
N LEU A 59 29.70 0.71 -1.56
CA LEU A 59 30.86 1.26 -0.84
C LEU A 59 31.64 0.18 -0.09
N MET A 60 30.95 -0.79 0.52
CA MET A 60 31.60 -1.89 1.27
C MET A 60 32.47 -2.78 0.38
N ILE A 61 32.11 -2.95 -0.90
CA ILE A 61 32.88 -3.73 -1.87
C ILE A 61 34.04 -2.90 -2.47
N GLY A 62 34.21 -1.65 -2.04
CA GLY A 62 35.26 -0.74 -2.53
C GLY A 62 34.89 -0.01 -3.82
N GLY A 63 33.59 0.05 -4.15
CA GLY A 63 33.09 0.82 -5.30
C GLY A 63 33.25 2.32 -5.10
N SER A 64 33.24 3.07 -6.22
CA SER A 64 33.27 4.53 -6.18
C SER A 64 31.92 5.11 -5.70
N VAL A 65 31.95 6.32 -5.14
CA VAL A 65 30.73 7.04 -4.75
C VAL A 65 29.78 7.23 -5.93
N ALA A 66 30.32 7.48 -7.14
CA ALA A 66 29.52 7.58 -8.35
C ALA A 66 28.76 6.28 -8.67
N LEU A 67 29.43 5.13 -8.53
CA LEU A 67 28.80 3.82 -8.70
C LEU A 67 27.74 3.55 -7.63
N ALA A 68 28.01 3.92 -6.37
CA ALA A 68 27.07 3.77 -5.27
C ALA A 68 25.80 4.62 -5.48
N MET A 69 25.96 5.85 -5.97
CA MET A 69 24.83 6.72 -6.33
C MET A 69 24.00 6.14 -7.47
N MET A 70 24.63 5.60 -8.51
CA MET A 70 23.90 4.94 -9.60
C MET A 70 23.12 3.72 -9.08
N ALA A 71 23.73 2.90 -8.23
CA ALA A 71 23.04 1.75 -7.62
C ALA A 71 21.87 2.17 -6.73
N ALA A 72 22.00 3.25 -5.96
CA ALA A 72 20.94 3.80 -5.13
C ALA A 72 19.76 4.31 -5.98
N VAL A 73 20.03 5.04 -7.07
CA VAL A 73 19.01 5.51 -8.02
C VAL A 73 18.33 4.34 -8.71
N PHE A 74 19.11 3.32 -9.11
CA PHE A 74 18.55 2.11 -9.71
C PHE A 74 17.65 1.35 -8.73
N ALA A 75 18.09 1.18 -7.48
CA ALA A 75 17.29 0.56 -6.43
C ALA A 75 16.00 1.33 -6.17
N LEU A 76 16.05 2.67 -6.13
CA LEU A 76 14.87 3.52 -6.00
C LEU A 76 13.90 3.29 -7.17
N ALA A 77 14.39 3.28 -8.41
CA ALA A 77 13.56 3.03 -9.57
C ALA A 77 12.90 1.64 -9.50
N VAL A 78 13.66 0.59 -9.18
CA VAL A 78 13.13 -0.78 -9.04
C VAL A 78 12.03 -0.84 -7.97
N VAL A 79 12.24 -0.20 -6.82
CA VAL A 79 11.23 -0.15 -5.75
C VAL A 79 9.99 0.62 -6.21
N LEU A 80 10.13 1.74 -6.91
CA LEU A 80 9.00 2.49 -7.46
C LEU A 80 8.26 1.75 -8.58
N PHE A 81 8.90 0.80 -9.27
CA PHE A 81 8.25 -0.07 -10.27
C PHE A 81 7.84 -1.44 -9.71
N SER A 82 8.12 -1.73 -8.43
CA SER A 82 7.83 -3.05 -7.84
C SER A 82 6.32 -3.37 -7.82
N TRP A 83 5.45 -2.35 -7.72
CA TRP A 83 4.00 -2.49 -7.81
C TRP A 83 3.50 -2.96 -9.17
N LEU A 84 4.30 -2.83 -10.24
CA LEU A 84 3.94 -3.23 -11.60
C LEU A 84 4.07 -4.75 -11.81
N TRP A 85 4.93 -5.42 -11.03
CA TRP A 85 5.24 -6.84 -11.18
C TRP A 85 4.01 -7.76 -11.08
N PRO A 86 3.08 -7.61 -10.12
CA PRO A 86 1.86 -8.41 -10.06
C PRO A 86 1.03 -8.30 -11.34
N PHE A 87 0.95 -7.11 -11.94
CA PHE A 87 0.21 -6.88 -13.18
C PHE A 87 0.92 -7.49 -14.38
N LEU A 88 2.25 -7.40 -14.46
CA LEU A 88 3.03 -8.06 -15.51
C LEU A 88 2.92 -9.58 -15.41
N LEU A 89 2.96 -10.14 -14.20
CA LEU A 89 2.73 -11.57 -13.96
C LEU A 89 1.32 -12.00 -14.39
N LEU A 90 0.29 -11.23 -14.02
CA LEU A 90 -1.07 -11.51 -14.44
C LEU A 90 -1.22 -11.46 -15.97
N ALA A 91 -0.66 -10.44 -16.61
CA ALA A 91 -0.65 -10.31 -18.07
C ALA A 91 0.07 -11.49 -18.74
N ALA A 92 1.20 -11.93 -18.18
CA ALA A 92 1.93 -13.10 -18.66
C ALA A 92 1.10 -14.38 -18.52
N ILE A 93 0.41 -14.58 -17.38
CA ILE A 93 -0.49 -15.73 -17.18
C ILE A 93 -1.61 -15.72 -18.22
N ILE A 94 -2.29 -14.58 -18.41
CA ILE A 94 -3.34 -14.43 -19.42
C ILE A 94 -2.80 -14.74 -20.82
N TYR A 95 -1.62 -14.20 -21.17
CA TYR A 95 -0.98 -14.50 -22.43
C TYR A 95 -0.70 -16.00 -22.61
N LEU A 96 -0.21 -16.69 -21.58
CA LEU A 96 0.02 -18.13 -21.61
C LEU A 96 -1.27 -18.96 -21.75
N MET A 97 -2.39 -18.46 -21.23
CA MET A 97 -3.71 -19.09 -21.37
C MET A 97 -4.30 -18.89 -22.77
N VAL A 98 -4.12 -17.70 -23.35
CA VAL A 98 -4.71 -17.32 -24.66
C VAL A 98 -3.82 -17.71 -25.84
N ARG A 99 -2.50 -17.88 -25.63
CA ARG A 99 -1.60 -18.27 -26.72
C ARG A 99 -2.04 -19.60 -27.30
N LYS A 100 -2.24 -19.63 -28.62
CA LYS A 100 -2.44 -20.87 -29.36
C LYS A 100 -1.19 -21.72 -29.20
N ARG A 101 -1.32 -22.95 -28.68
CA ARG A 101 -0.18 -23.89 -28.66
C ARG A 101 0.27 -24.15 -30.11
N PRO A 102 1.57 -24.09 -30.43
CA PRO A 102 2.03 -24.46 -31.76
C PRO A 102 1.64 -25.93 -32.00
N LYS A 103 0.95 -26.18 -33.12
CA LYS A 103 0.75 -27.55 -33.60
C LYS A 103 2.12 -28.07 -34.01
N ALA A 104 2.60 -29.14 -33.37
CA ALA A 104 3.76 -29.87 -33.86
C ALA A 104 3.43 -30.32 -35.29
N VAL A 105 4.20 -29.83 -36.25
CA VAL A 105 4.15 -30.24 -37.66
C VAL A 105 4.97 -31.51 -37.80
#